data_AF-A0A6N4SSV3-F1
#
_entry.id   AF-A0A6N4SSV3-F1
#
_cell.length_a   1.000
_cell.length_b   1.000
_cell.length_c   1.000
_cell.angle_alpha   90.00
_cell.angle_beta   90.00
_cell.angle_gamma   90.00
#
_symmetry.space_group_name_H-M   'P 1'
#
loop_
_entity.id
_entity.type
_entity.pdbx_description
1 polymer ?
#
loop_
_entity_poly.entity_id
_entity_poly.type
_entity_poly.pdbx_seq_one_letter_code
_entity_poly.pdbx_strand_id
1 'polypeptide(L)'
;MVNMYAIRKQFFIAIGLFSFFSLFGFLNAPANASFENTSVDVHNAPSIIAGSIDFDIKSRNPLSNLNNGTIELKVIEGKAPYKILVYSTTMPLKEYQVSQDLLLTNLAAGDYMIVVSGRDNAYRSKTITLSQE
;
A
#
# COMPACT_ATOMS: atom_id res chain seq x y z
N MET A 1 28.69 -11.19 3.70
CA MET A 1 27.78 -11.78 4.71
C MET A 1 26.38 -11.26 4.42
N VAL A 2 25.50 -12.10 3.89
CA VAL A 2 24.12 -11.70 3.60
C VAL A 2 23.35 -11.69 4.92
N ASN A 3 22.80 -10.53 5.29
CA ASN A 3 22.04 -10.38 6.53
C ASN A 3 20.73 -11.17 6.42
N MET A 4 20.76 -12.40 6.92
CA MET A 4 19.67 -13.38 6.84
C MET A 4 18.39 -12.88 7.54
N TYR A 5 18.51 -11.88 8.41
CA TYR A 5 17.39 -11.21 9.06
C TYR A 5 16.59 -10.31 8.10
N ALA A 6 17.28 -9.59 7.19
CA ALA A 6 16.62 -8.71 6.22
C ALA A 6 15.82 -9.50 5.18
N ILE A 7 16.37 -10.63 4.73
CA ILE A 7 15.73 -11.51 3.74
C ILE A 7 14.47 -12.16 4.33
N ARG A 8 14.53 -12.64 5.58
CA ARG A 8 13.36 -13.21 6.25
C ARG A 8 12.23 -12.19 6.42
N LYS A 9 12.53 -10.95 6.82
CA LYS A 9 11.52 -9.88 6.94
C LYS A 9 10.84 -9.58 5.60
N GLN A 10 11.63 -9.47 4.52
CA GLN A 10 11.09 -9.27 3.16
C GLN A 10 10.25 -10.46 2.68
N PHE A 11 10.65 -11.69 2.99
CA PHE A 11 9.93 -12.91 2.57
C PHE A 11 8.59 -13.08 3.31
N PHE A 12 8.52 -12.78 4.61
CA PHE A 12 7.27 -12.81 5.37
C PHE A 12 6.30 -11.68 4.96
N ILE A 13 6.83 -10.48 4.65
CA ILE A 13 6.03 -9.39 4.06
C ILE A 13 5.46 -9.83 2.70
N ALA A 14 6.26 -10.49 1.85
CA ALA A 14 5.84 -10.94 0.53
C ALA A 14 4.77 -12.06 0.58
N ILE A 15 4.88 -13.03 1.49
CA ILE A 15 3.88 -14.11 1.64
C ILE A 15 2.56 -13.57 2.23
N GLY A 16 2.66 -12.61 3.18
CA GLY A 16 1.50 -11.87 3.67
C GLY A 16 0.80 -11.09 2.56
N LEU A 17 1.57 -10.44 1.70
CA LEU A 17 1.09 -9.68 0.54
C LEU A 17 0.38 -10.57 -0.50
N PHE A 18 0.93 -11.77 -0.80
CA PHE A 18 0.35 -12.69 -1.79
C PHE A 18 -0.98 -13.29 -1.32
N SER A 19 -1.06 -13.66 -0.04
CA SER A 19 -2.30 -14.15 0.58
C SER A 19 -3.37 -13.04 0.66
N PHE A 20 -2.93 -11.81 0.91
CA PHE A 20 -3.75 -10.59 0.98
C PHE A 20 -4.39 -10.21 -0.36
N PHE A 21 -3.67 -10.33 -1.48
CA PHE A 21 -4.27 -10.12 -2.80
C PHE A 21 -5.31 -11.20 -3.17
N SER A 22 -5.12 -12.45 -2.72
CA SER A 22 -6.06 -13.55 -2.98
C SER A 22 -7.36 -13.47 -2.16
N LEU A 23 -7.29 -13.03 -0.90
CA LEU A 23 -8.43 -13.02 0.03
C LEU A 23 -9.39 -11.84 -0.21
N PHE A 24 -8.88 -10.72 -0.74
CA PHE A 24 -9.66 -9.50 -0.95
C PHE A 24 -10.07 -9.24 -2.41
N GLY A 25 -9.94 -10.24 -3.29
CA GLY A 25 -10.43 -10.14 -4.67
C GLY A 25 -9.63 -9.19 -5.57
N PHE A 26 -8.45 -8.73 -5.13
CA PHE A 26 -7.52 -7.95 -5.94
C PHE A 26 -6.83 -8.78 -7.03
N LEU A 27 -7.10 -10.10 -7.08
CA LEU A 27 -6.59 -11.03 -8.08
C LEU A 27 -7.68 -11.52 -9.05
N ASN A 28 -8.45 -10.61 -9.63
CA ASN A 28 -9.17 -10.90 -10.88
C ASN A 28 -8.28 -10.51 -12.08
N ALA A 29 -7.05 -11.01 -12.11
CA ALA A 29 -6.31 -11.05 -13.37
C ALA A 29 -6.77 -12.33 -14.11
N PRO A 30 -7.37 -12.25 -15.31
CA PRO A 30 -7.53 -13.45 -16.12
C PRO A 30 -6.13 -14.07 -16.31
N ALA A 31 -6.05 -15.40 -16.19
CA ALA A 31 -4.82 -16.19 -16.14
C ALA A 31 -3.93 -16.15 -17.42
N ASN A 32 -4.09 -15.15 -18.27
CA ASN A 32 -3.34 -14.95 -19.52
C ASN A 32 -2.69 -13.55 -19.60
N ALA A 33 -2.23 -12.98 -18.48
CA ALA A 33 -1.28 -11.86 -18.57
C ALA A 33 0.08 -12.42 -19.00
N SER A 34 0.24 -12.63 -20.31
CA SER A 34 1.52 -12.85 -20.96
C SER A 34 2.48 -11.73 -20.56
N PHE A 35 3.63 -12.10 -20.02
CA PHE A 35 4.73 -11.20 -19.75
C PHE A 35 5.30 -10.74 -21.10
N GLU A 36 4.71 -9.71 -21.68
CA GLU A 36 5.24 -9.10 -22.89
C GLU A 36 6.40 -8.20 -22.49
N ASN A 37 7.62 -8.73 -22.65
CA ASN A 37 8.83 -7.95 -22.69
C ASN A 37 8.82 -7.13 -23.99
N THR A 38 8.07 -6.04 -24.02
CA THR A 38 8.02 -5.15 -25.19
C THR A 38 9.15 -4.13 -25.11
N SER A 39 10.17 -4.40 -25.92
CA SER A 39 11.06 -3.36 -26.44
C SER A 39 10.24 -2.20 -27.00
N VAL A 40 10.60 -1.01 -26.56
CA VAL A 40 10.02 0.29 -26.92
C VAL A 40 9.91 0.46 -28.44
N ASP A 41 8.69 0.63 -28.95
CA ASP A 41 8.45 1.34 -30.21
C ASP A 41 7.57 2.57 -29.93
N VAL A 42 8.20 3.74 -30.09
CA VAL A 42 7.60 5.07 -30.03
C VAL A 42 6.71 5.21 -31.27
N HIS A 43 5.38 5.17 -31.13
CA HIS A 43 4.38 5.96 -31.88
C HIS A 43 2.96 5.63 -31.35
N ASN A 44 2.51 6.44 -30.40
CA ASN A 44 1.12 6.86 -30.21
C ASN A 44 0.02 5.80 -30.03
N ALA A 45 0.08 5.05 -28.93
CA ALA A 45 -1.10 4.62 -28.21
C ALA A 45 -0.87 4.86 -26.70
N PRO A 46 -1.57 5.78 -26.03
CA PRO A 46 -1.65 5.71 -24.59
C PRO A 46 -2.44 4.43 -24.28
N SER A 47 -1.73 3.36 -23.98
CA SER A 47 -2.29 2.20 -23.31
C SER A 47 -3.06 2.72 -22.11
N ILE A 48 -4.40 2.70 -22.19
CA ILE A 48 -5.25 2.99 -21.04
C ILE A 48 -5.12 1.79 -20.13
N ILE A 49 -4.03 1.80 -19.35
CA ILE A 49 -3.90 0.99 -18.15
C ILE A 49 -5.13 1.32 -17.29
N ALA A 50 -5.78 0.29 -16.75
CA ALA A 50 -6.81 0.43 -15.73
C ALA A 50 -6.39 1.52 -14.72
N GLY A 51 -7.32 2.39 -14.33
CA GLY A 51 -7.05 3.77 -13.89
C GLY A 51 -5.82 4.02 -13.01
N SER A 52 -5.21 5.19 -13.17
CA SER A 52 -4.11 5.61 -12.29
C SER A 52 -4.65 5.92 -10.89
N ILE A 53 -3.98 5.38 -9.87
CA ILE A 53 -4.17 5.75 -8.47
C ILE A 53 -2.82 6.11 -7.88
N ASP A 54 -2.76 7.24 -7.18
CA ASP A 54 -1.59 7.66 -6.41
C ASP A 54 -2.02 8.43 -5.17
N PHE A 55 -1.17 8.40 -4.15
CA PHE A 55 -1.43 9.04 -2.87
C PHE A 55 -0.14 9.44 -2.19
N ASP A 56 -0.19 10.54 -1.45
CA ASP A 56 0.90 11.02 -0.61
C ASP A 56 0.70 10.56 0.84
N ILE A 57 1.81 10.43 1.56
CA ILE A 57 1.83 10.14 3.00
C ILE A 57 2.69 11.17 3.70
N LYS A 58 2.13 11.80 4.74
CA LYS A 58 2.89 12.50 5.76
C LYS A 58 2.82 11.73 7.07
N SER A 59 3.93 11.61 7.77
CA SER A 59 4.00 10.88 9.03
C SER A 59 4.65 11.70 10.12
N ARG A 60 4.21 11.47 11.37
CA ARG A 60 4.88 11.94 12.58
C ARG A 60 5.23 10.73 13.45
N ASN A 61 6.48 10.65 13.84
CA ASN A 61 6.97 9.65 14.76
C ASN A 61 6.30 9.79 16.14
N PRO A 62 5.99 8.67 16.82
CA PRO A 62 5.64 8.71 18.23
C PRO A 62 6.85 9.05 19.10
N LEU A 63 6.58 9.65 20.25
CA LEU A 63 7.57 9.80 21.31
C LEU A 63 7.87 8.45 21.97
N SER A 64 9.08 8.32 22.51
CA SER A 64 9.52 7.15 23.26
C SER A 64 8.49 6.70 24.30
N ASN A 65 8.14 5.41 24.26
CA ASN A 65 7.15 4.75 25.13
C ASN A 65 5.71 5.29 25.05
N LEU A 66 5.39 6.10 24.04
CA LEU A 66 4.03 6.57 23.76
C LEU A 66 3.55 6.06 22.40
N ASN A 67 2.23 5.93 22.24
CA ASN A 67 1.59 5.59 20.97
C ASN A 67 0.91 6.83 20.41
N ASN A 68 1.64 7.92 20.19
CA ASN A 68 1.10 9.20 19.73
C ASN A 68 1.59 9.59 18.32
N GLY A 69 2.06 8.62 17.54
CA GLY A 69 2.43 8.79 16.15
C GLY A 69 1.19 9.02 15.27
N THR A 70 1.40 9.62 14.11
CA THR A 70 0.33 9.90 13.15
C THR A 70 0.75 9.59 11.72
N ILE A 71 -0.19 9.15 10.91
CA ILE A 71 -0.05 9.01 9.46
C ILE A 71 -1.22 9.74 8.82
N GLU A 72 -0.92 10.75 8.00
CA GLU A 72 -1.87 11.47 7.17
C GLU A 72 -1.71 10.97 5.73
N LEU A 73 -2.79 10.46 5.16
CA LEU A 73 -2.85 9.98 3.79
C LEU A 73 -3.72 10.92 2.96
N LYS A 74 -3.23 11.31 1.79
CA LYS A 74 -3.94 12.14 0.82
C LYS A 74 -3.92 11.49 -0.55
N VAL A 75 -5.08 11.13 -1.10
CA VAL A 75 -5.17 10.58 -2.45
C VAL A 75 -4.99 11.70 -3.49
N ILE A 76 -4.01 11.58 -4.37
CA ILE A 76 -3.67 12.56 -5.41
C ILE A 76 -4.38 12.22 -6.73
N GLU A 77 -4.44 10.92 -7.07
CA GLU A 77 -5.07 10.41 -8.29
C GLU A 77 -5.95 9.21 -7.97
N GLY A 78 -7.04 9.04 -8.73
CA GLY A 78 -7.95 7.89 -8.61
C GLY A 78 -9.42 8.29 -8.63
N LYS A 79 -10.31 7.29 -8.51
CA LYS A 79 -11.76 7.49 -8.44
C LYS A 79 -12.33 7.03 -7.11
N ALA A 80 -12.85 7.98 -6.33
CA ALA A 80 -13.57 7.72 -5.09
C ALA A 80 -14.85 6.87 -5.33
N PRO A 81 -15.39 6.17 -4.30
CA PRO A 81 -14.84 6.03 -2.96
C PRO A 81 -13.55 5.18 -2.96
N TYR A 82 -12.64 5.52 -2.06
CA TYR A 82 -11.41 4.79 -1.85
C TYR A 82 -11.57 3.83 -0.70
N LYS A 83 -11.12 2.59 -0.90
CA LYS A 83 -10.94 1.61 0.17
C LYS A 83 -9.47 1.61 0.56
N ILE A 84 -9.19 1.88 1.83
CA ILE A 84 -7.85 1.94 2.39
C ILE A 84 -7.68 0.83 3.41
N LEU A 85 -6.69 -0.02 3.19
CA LEU A 85 -6.30 -1.10 4.09
C LEU A 85 -4.98 -0.72 4.76
N VAL A 86 -4.96 -0.78 6.09
CA VAL A 86 -3.78 -0.46 6.90
C VAL A 86 -3.39 -1.68 7.70
N TYR A 87 -2.16 -2.13 7.50
CA TYR A 87 -1.58 -3.28 8.16
C TYR A 87 -0.29 -2.90 8.88
N SER A 88 -0.09 -3.46 10.07
CA SER A 88 1.19 -3.42 10.80
C SER A 88 1.36 -4.75 11.53
N THR A 89 2.60 -5.11 11.87
CA THR A 89 2.87 -6.27 12.73
C THR A 89 2.36 -6.07 14.16
N THR A 90 2.13 -4.82 14.57
CA THR A 90 1.70 -4.44 15.92
C THR A 90 0.22 -4.06 16.01
N MET A 91 -0.48 -3.99 14.87
CA MET A 91 -1.89 -3.60 14.80
C MET A 91 -2.67 -4.54 13.88
N PRO A 92 -3.87 -5.02 14.27
CA PRO A 92 -4.71 -5.79 13.36
C PRO A 92 -5.04 -4.98 12.11
N LEU A 93 -5.31 -5.69 11.01
CA LEU A 93 -5.75 -5.08 9.75
C LEU A 93 -6.95 -4.16 10.02
N LYS A 94 -6.85 -2.91 9.55
CA LYS A 94 -7.96 -1.94 9.57
C LYS A 94 -8.35 -1.57 8.15
N GLU A 95 -9.64 -1.46 7.91
CA GLU A 95 -10.23 -1.01 6.66
C GLU A 95 -10.96 0.31 6.87
N TYR A 96 -10.76 1.23 5.92
CA TYR A 96 -11.42 2.53 5.87
C TYR A 96 -12.03 2.72 4.49
N GLN A 97 -13.21 3.35 4.43
CA GLN A 97 -13.77 3.88 3.19
C GLN A 97 -13.86 5.39 3.29
N VAL A 98 -13.18 6.09 2.38
CA VAL A 98 -13.08 7.56 2.37
C VAL A 98 -13.21 8.10 0.96
N SER A 99 -13.51 9.39 0.84
CA SER A 99 -13.57 10.08 -0.46
C SER A 99 -12.33 10.92 -0.77
N GLN A 100 -11.43 11.12 0.20
CA GLN A 100 -10.23 11.96 0.07
C GLN A 100 -9.14 11.58 1.07
N ASP A 101 -9.02 12.32 2.17
CA ASP A 101 -7.95 12.21 3.16
C ASP A 101 -8.32 11.25 4.29
N LEU A 102 -7.30 10.61 4.86
CA LEU A 102 -7.41 9.76 6.04
C LEU A 102 -6.30 10.11 7.03
N LEU A 103 -6.68 10.50 8.25
CA LEU A 103 -5.76 10.70 9.36
C LEU A 103 -5.84 9.53 10.33
N LEU A 104 -4.72 8.83 10.48
CA LEU A 104 -4.51 7.81 11.48
C LEU A 104 -3.76 8.43 12.67
N THR A 105 -4.30 8.23 13.86
CA THR A 105 -3.71 8.71 15.11
C THR A 105 -3.48 7.56 16.08
N ASN A 106 -2.80 7.86 17.17
CA ASN A 106 -2.48 6.93 18.24
C ASN A 106 -1.66 5.71 17.79
N LEU A 107 -0.70 5.95 16.88
CA LEU A 107 0.13 4.91 16.31
C LEU A 107 1.42 4.73 17.13
N ALA A 108 1.77 3.48 17.39
CA ALA A 108 3.06 3.10 17.98
C ALA A 108 4.18 3.13 16.93
N ALA A 109 5.43 3.08 17.36
CA ALA A 109 6.54 2.89 16.43
C ALA A 109 6.44 1.53 15.74
N GLY A 110 6.78 1.47 14.46
CA GLY A 110 6.64 0.26 13.64
C GLY A 110 6.51 0.54 12.16
N ASP A 111 6.43 -0.55 11.38
CA ASP A 111 6.24 -0.50 9.93
C ASP A 111 4.75 -0.65 9.60
N TYR A 112 4.23 0.30 8.83
CA TYR A 112 2.84 0.33 8.39
C TYR A 112 2.79 0.19 6.88
N MET A 113 2.11 -0.85 6.42
CA MET A 113 1.79 -1.03 5.00
C MET A 113 0.39 -0.52 4.74
N ILE A 114 0.29 0.43 3.81
CA ILE A 114 -0.96 1.09 3.44
C ILE A 114 -1.26 0.74 1.99
N VAL A 115 -2.45 0.21 1.76
CA VAL A 115 -2.96 -0.11 0.42
C VAL A 115 -4.19 0.73 0.18
N VAL A 116 -4.19 1.49 -0.91
CA VAL A 116 -5.31 2.31 -1.34
C VAL A 116 -5.85 1.71 -2.64
N SER A 117 -7.16 1.53 -2.73
CA SER A 117 -7.83 1.13 -3.96
C SER A 117 -9.00 2.04 -4.30
N GLY A 118 -9.14 2.38 -5.58
CA GLY A 118 -10.25 3.15 -6.13
C GLY A 118 -11.38 2.29 -6.68
N ARG A 119 -12.44 2.95 -7.16
CA ARG A 119 -13.66 2.31 -7.69
C ARG A 119 -13.40 1.41 -8.92
N ASP A 120 -12.37 1.71 -9.69
CA ASP A 120 -11.99 1.01 -10.92
C ASP A 120 -11.04 -0.17 -10.69
N ASN A 121 -10.92 -0.63 -9.44
CA ASN A 121 -9.99 -1.68 -9.00
C ASN A 121 -8.50 -1.31 -9.19
N ALA A 122 -8.20 -0.05 -9.49
CA ALA A 122 -6.84 0.47 -9.39
C ALA A 122 -6.40 0.42 -7.93
N TYR A 123 -5.18 -0.05 -7.67
CA TYR A 123 -4.61 -0.06 -6.33
C TYR A 123 -3.13 0.37 -6.33
N ARG A 124 -2.73 1.00 -5.22
CA ARG A 124 -1.34 1.29 -4.89
C ARG A 124 -1.07 0.97 -3.45
N SER A 125 0.17 0.60 -3.15
CA SER A 125 0.64 0.37 -1.79
C SER A 125 1.91 1.16 -1.50
N LYS A 126 2.03 1.65 -0.27
CA LYS A 126 3.26 2.27 0.26
C LYS A 126 3.51 1.73 1.67
N THR A 127 4.78 1.55 2.02
CA THR A 127 5.19 1.23 3.40
C THR A 127 5.80 2.46 4.03
N ILE A 128 5.39 2.78 5.25
CA ILE A 128 5.94 3.88 6.05
C ILE A 128 6.42 3.33 7.40
N THR A 129 7.60 3.74 7.82
CA THR A 129 8.17 3.38 9.12
C THR A 129 8.04 4.57 10.07
N LEU A 130 7.40 4.35 11.21
CA LEU A 130 7.42 5.28 12.33
C LEU A 130 8.52 4.84 13.30
N SER A 131 9.54 5.68 13.47
CA SER A 131 10.60 5.48 14.47
C SER A 131 10.19 6.12 15.80
N GLN A 132 10.79 5.70 16.91
CA GLN A 132 10.64 6.45 18.16
C GLN A 132 11.52 7.70 18.12
N GLU A 133 10.99 8.80 18.63
CA GLU A 133 11.74 10.03 18.94
C GLU A 133 12.03 10.17 20.44
#